data_AF-A0A950LNT3-F1
#
_entry.id   AF-A0A950LNT3-F1
#
_cell.length_a   1.000
_cell.length_b   1.000
_cell.length_c   1.000
_cell.angle_alpha   90.00
_cell.angle_beta   90.00
_cell.angle_gamma   90.00
#
_symmetry.space_group_name_H-M   'P 1'
#
loop_
_entity.id
_entity.type
_entity.pdbx_description
1 polymer ?
#
loop_
_entity_poly.entity_id
_entity_poly.type
_entity_poly.pdbx_seq_one_letter_code
_entity_poly.pdbx_strand_id
1 'polypeptide(L)'
;AANGGAAPRIEITNYDVGKGKPLAGTISKLTGRRLTLLLVDNEGVAHRLEAKALPGGDAAAFNVPLVADAASIGPLQIVIAIASVKPIAALEALRSGPIKEIAPKLVGEAAAGSVAVEAEFFKMVN
;
A
#
# COMPACT_ATOMS: atom_id res chain seq x y z
N ALA A 1 25.01 4.31 -7.71
CA ALA A 1 23.81 4.94 -7.10
C ALA A 1 22.58 4.28 -7.71
N ALA A 2 21.66 3.79 -6.89
CA ALA A 2 20.45 3.14 -7.39
C ALA A 2 19.57 4.19 -8.09
N ASN A 3 19.47 4.14 -9.42
CA ASN A 3 18.52 4.95 -10.20
C ASN A 3 17.11 4.34 -10.08
N GLY A 4 16.61 4.22 -8.85
CA GLY A 4 15.19 4.06 -8.58
C GLY A 4 14.59 5.46 -8.55
N GLY A 5 13.58 5.74 -9.39
CA GLY A 5 12.86 7.01 -9.31
C GLY A 5 12.37 7.29 -7.88
N ALA A 6 12.19 8.57 -7.52
CA ALA A 6 11.83 9.01 -6.16
C ALA A 6 10.74 8.13 -5.54
N ALA A 7 10.79 7.88 -4.23
CA ALA A 7 9.73 7.11 -3.56
C ALA A 7 8.35 7.73 -3.84
N PRO A 8 7.30 6.89 -4.02
CA PRO A 8 5.94 7.42 -4.04
C PRO A 8 5.67 8.16 -2.73
N ARG A 9 4.66 9.04 -2.69
CA ARG A 9 4.26 9.69 -1.44
C ARG A 9 2.82 9.35 -1.13
N ILE A 10 2.57 8.82 0.07
CA ILE A 10 1.23 8.54 0.58
C ILE A 10 0.76 9.75 1.40
N GLU A 11 -0.47 10.20 1.17
CA GLU A 11 -1.14 11.20 1.99
C GLU A 11 -2.50 10.65 2.40
N ILE A 12 -2.61 10.24 3.67
CA ILE A 12 -3.86 9.74 4.26
C ILE A 12 -4.71 10.93 4.70
N THR A 13 -6.00 10.92 4.32
CA THR A 13 -6.97 11.97 4.64
C THR A 13 -7.32 11.98 6.13
N ASN A 14 -7.46 10.79 6.74
CA ASN A 14 -7.72 10.64 8.17
C ASN A 14 -7.01 9.39 8.71
N TYR A 15 -6.22 9.56 9.77
CA TYR A 15 -5.43 8.52 10.40
C TYR A 15 -6.24 7.64 11.39
N ASP A 16 -7.44 8.08 11.77
CA ASP A 16 -8.40 7.31 12.56
C ASP A 16 -9.50 6.74 11.65
N VAL A 17 -9.40 5.44 11.36
CA VAL A 17 -10.25 4.73 10.39
C VAL A 17 -11.24 3.82 11.11
N GLY A 18 -12.47 3.75 10.63
CA GLY A 18 -13.52 2.97 11.28
C GLY A 18 -14.88 3.15 10.63
N LYS A 19 -15.96 2.89 11.37
CA LYS A 19 -17.31 2.99 10.84
C LYS A 19 -17.63 4.42 10.37
N GLY A 20 -17.88 4.57 9.07
CA GLY A 20 -18.13 5.89 8.44
C GLY A 20 -16.88 6.75 8.24
N LYS A 21 -15.69 6.27 8.62
CA LYS A 21 -14.38 6.92 8.43
C LYS A 21 -13.50 5.98 7.60
N PRO A 22 -13.64 5.98 6.26
CA PRO A 22 -12.89 5.05 5.42
C PRO A 22 -11.39 5.37 5.44
N LEU A 23 -10.58 4.36 5.13
CA LEU A 23 -9.17 4.55 4.79
C LEU A 23 -9.11 5.20 3.40
N ALA A 24 -8.85 6.50 3.36
CA ALA A 24 -8.83 7.28 2.13
C ALA A 24 -7.59 8.16 2.04
N GLY A 25 -7.14 8.41 0.82
CA GLY A 25 -5.96 9.23 0.59
C GLY A 25 -5.53 9.28 -0.88
N THR A 26 -4.38 9.90 -1.09
CA THR A 26 -3.73 9.97 -2.41
C THR A 26 -2.31 9.41 -2.36
N ILE A 27 -1.85 8.95 -3.52
CA ILE A 27 -0.49 8.47 -3.75
C ILE A 27 0.05 9.27 -4.93
N SER A 28 1.14 10.00 -4.73
CA SER A 28 1.76 10.84 -5.75
C SER A 28 3.20 10.40 -6.08
N LYS A 29 3.85 11.07 -7.04
CA LYS A 29 5.19 10.76 -7.53
C LYS A 29 5.28 9.36 -8.15
N LEU A 30 4.22 8.89 -8.80
CA LEU A 30 4.24 7.57 -9.46
C LEU A 30 5.14 7.59 -10.70
N THR A 31 5.29 8.73 -11.38
CA THR A 31 6.14 8.94 -12.55
C THR A 31 5.93 7.86 -13.62
N GLY A 32 4.67 7.51 -13.88
CA GLY A 32 4.28 6.47 -14.85
C GLY A 32 4.59 5.03 -14.43
N ARG A 33 5.07 4.79 -13.20
CA ARG A 33 5.29 3.45 -12.66
C ARG A 33 3.97 2.78 -12.30
N ARG A 34 3.96 1.45 -12.35
CA ARG A 34 2.85 0.62 -11.86
C ARG A 34 2.79 0.74 -10.35
N LEU A 35 1.60 1.00 -9.82
CA LEU A 35 1.34 1.07 -8.39
C LEU A 35 0.68 -0.23 -7.91
N THR A 36 1.19 -0.78 -6.82
CA THR A 36 0.47 -1.71 -5.95
C THR A 36 0.33 -1.08 -4.58
N LEU A 37 -0.90 -1.06 -4.04
CA LEU A 37 -1.19 -0.59 -2.70
C LEU A 37 -1.53 -1.78 -1.82
N LEU A 38 -0.88 -1.89 -0.67
CA LEU A 38 -1.12 -2.93 0.33
C LEU A 38 -1.56 -2.31 1.64
N LEU A 39 -2.48 -2.96 2.32
CA LEU A 39 -2.76 -2.80 3.74
C LEU A 39 -2.11 -3.97 4.47
N VAL A 40 -1.30 -3.73 5.51
CA VAL A 40 -0.86 -4.76 6.45
C VAL A 40 -1.58 -4.54 7.77
N ASP A 41 -2.38 -5.52 8.17
CA ASP A 41 -3.15 -5.46 9.40
C ASP A 41 -2.33 -5.80 10.65
N ASN A 42 -2.97 -5.71 11.81
CA ASN A 42 -2.38 -5.97 13.11
C ASN A 42 -1.99 -7.45 13.33
N GLU A 43 -2.40 -8.36 12.46
CA GLU A 43 -1.99 -9.77 12.46
C GLU A 43 -0.86 -10.04 11.46
N GLY A 44 -0.42 -9.02 10.73
CA GLY A 44 0.62 -9.13 9.71
C GLY A 44 0.12 -9.74 8.39
N VAL A 45 -1.19 -9.71 8.13
CA VAL A 45 -1.75 -10.12 6.84
C VAL A 45 -1.76 -8.90 5.92
N ALA A 46 -1.18 -9.09 4.73
CA ALA A 46 -1.16 -8.08 3.68
C ALA A 46 -2.35 -8.27 2.74
N HIS A 47 -3.17 -7.24 2.57
CA HIS A 47 -4.32 -7.18 1.68
C HIS A 47 -4.04 -6.20 0.54
N ARG A 48 -4.30 -6.61 -0.70
CA ARG A 48 -4.17 -5.70 -1.84
C ARG A 48 -5.38 -4.76 -1.89
N LEU A 49 -5.11 -3.46 -1.90
CA LEU A 49 -6.12 -2.42 -2.03
C LEU A 49 -6.23 -1.94 -3.48
N GLU A 50 -7.41 -1.48 -3.84
CA GLU A 50 -7.62 -0.77 -5.10
C GLU A 50 -7.28 0.71 -4.95
N ALA A 51 -6.47 1.23 -5.87
CA ALA A 51 -6.22 2.65 -6.05
C ALA A 51 -6.55 3.03 -7.50
N LYS A 52 -7.32 4.10 -7.67
CA LYS A 52 -7.73 4.60 -8.98
C LYS A 52 -6.74 5.63 -9.48
N ALA A 53 -6.20 5.43 -10.67
CA ALA A 53 -5.33 6.42 -11.30
C ALA A 53 -6.08 7.75 -11.49
N LEU A 54 -5.42 8.85 -11.18
CA LEU A 54 -5.91 10.19 -11.41
C LEU A 54 -5.47 10.68 -12.81
N PRO A 55 -6.16 11.67 -13.40
CA PRO A 55 -5.74 12.28 -14.66
C PRO A 55 -4.28 12.71 -14.63
N GLY A 56 -3.54 12.44 -15.71
CA GLY A 56 -2.10 12.74 -15.82
C GLY A 56 -1.18 11.59 -15.39
N GLY A 57 -1.68 10.55 -14.72
CA GLY A 57 -0.95 9.29 -14.49
C GLY A 57 0.19 9.32 -13.47
N ASP A 58 0.47 10.47 -12.85
CA ASP A 58 1.49 10.61 -11.80
C ASP A 58 0.94 10.37 -10.38
N ALA A 59 -0.38 10.23 -10.25
CA ALA A 59 -1.03 10.05 -8.96
C ALA A 59 -2.18 9.04 -9.04
N ALA A 60 -2.53 8.49 -7.88
CA ALA A 60 -3.70 7.64 -7.67
C ALA A 60 -4.41 8.03 -6.38
N ALA A 61 -5.71 7.75 -6.29
CA ALA A 61 -6.51 7.94 -5.08
C ALA A 61 -7.10 6.60 -4.62
N PHE A 62 -7.19 6.39 -3.32
CA PHE A 62 -7.83 5.23 -2.72
C PHE A 62 -8.89 5.69 -1.71
N ASN A 63 -9.94 4.89 -1.58
CA ASN A 63 -11.01 5.09 -0.61
C ASN A 63 -11.63 3.73 -0.29
N VAL A 64 -11.25 3.16 0.85
CA VAL A 64 -11.59 1.80 1.25
C VAL A 64 -12.37 1.87 2.56
N PRO A 65 -13.67 1.56 2.56
CA PRO A 65 -14.42 1.36 3.79
C PRO A 65 -13.85 0.17 4.55
N LEU A 66 -13.37 0.40 5.77
CA LEU A 66 -12.91 -0.65 6.67
C LEU A 66 -13.85 -0.70 7.87
N VAL A 67 -14.09 -1.92 8.36
CA VAL A 67 -14.85 -2.18 9.59
C VAL A 67 -13.87 -2.75 10.59
N ALA A 68 -13.78 -2.13 11.76
CA ALA A 68 -12.93 -2.63 12.83
C ALA A 68 -13.55 -3.90 13.44
N ASP A 69 -12.72 -4.90 13.65
CA ASP A 69 -12.97 -5.95 14.63
C ASP A 69 -12.34 -5.56 15.97
N ALA A 70 -12.66 -6.29 17.04
CA ALA A 70 -12.18 -5.96 18.38
C ALA A 70 -10.63 -6.01 18.52
N ALA A 71 -9.95 -6.85 17.74
CA ALA A 71 -8.50 -7.00 17.79
C ALA A 71 -7.77 -5.91 17.00
N SER A 72 -8.40 -5.34 15.96
CA SER A 72 -7.80 -4.29 15.12
C SER A 72 -7.89 -2.88 15.73
N ILE A 73 -8.72 -2.65 16.75
CA ILE A 73 -8.86 -1.34 17.42
C ILE A 73 -7.67 -1.04 18.33
N GLY A 74 -6.97 0.05 18.06
CA GLY A 74 -5.85 0.53 18.88
C GLY A 74 -4.46 0.27 18.28
N PRO A 75 -4.12 -0.96 17.85
CA PRO A 75 -2.89 -1.23 17.13
C PRO A 75 -2.73 -0.37 15.86
N LEU A 76 -1.49 -0.05 15.54
CA LEU A 76 -1.15 0.58 14.27
C LEU A 76 -1.21 -0.47 13.16
N GLN A 77 -1.84 -0.08 12.06
CA GLN A 77 -1.79 -0.78 10.79
C GLN A 77 -0.94 0.01 9.80
N ILE A 78 -0.51 -0.64 8.73
CA ILE A 78 0.40 -0.05 7.74
C ILE A 78 -0.26 -0.03 6.37
N VAL A 79 -0.16 1.08 5.67
CA VAL A 79 -0.42 1.16 4.23
C VAL A 79 0.92 1.27 3.52
N ILE A 80 1.15 0.44 2.51
CA ILE A 80 2.40 0.38 1.75
C ILE A 80 2.10 0.62 0.27
N ALA A 81 2.70 1.65 -0.30
CA ALA A 81 2.68 1.93 -1.73
C ALA A 81 3.97 1.42 -2.36
N ILE A 82 3.85 0.50 -3.31
CA ILE A 82 4.96 -0.08 -4.06
C ILE A 82 4.84 0.39 -5.50
N ALA A 83 5.83 1.16 -5.97
CA ALA A 83 5.91 1.65 -7.33
C ALA A 83 7.03 0.94 -8.10
N SER A 84 6.71 0.33 -9.24
CA SER A 84 7.69 -0.41 -10.05
C SER A 84 7.54 -0.15 -11.55
N VAL A 85 8.66 -0.21 -12.27
CA VAL A 85 8.67 -0.12 -13.74
C VAL A 85 8.31 -1.45 -14.40
N LYS A 86 8.61 -2.57 -13.74
CA LYS A 86 8.28 -3.93 -14.20
C LYS A 86 7.20 -4.52 -13.30
N PRO A 87 6.33 -5.42 -13.82
CA PRO A 87 5.44 -6.21 -12.99
C PRO A 87 6.22 -7.00 -11.95
N ILE A 88 5.67 -7.10 -10.73
CA ILE A 88 6.17 -7.94 -9.64
C ILE A 88 5.17 -9.08 -9.49
N ALA A 89 5.56 -10.29 -9.90
CA ALA A 89 4.65 -11.43 -10.02
C ALA A 89 4.02 -11.79 -8.67
N ALA A 90 4.82 -11.74 -7.59
CA ALA A 90 4.32 -11.96 -6.23
C ALA A 90 3.20 -10.98 -5.84
N LEU A 91 3.22 -9.74 -6.33
CA LEU A 91 2.16 -8.74 -6.06
C LEU A 91 0.96 -8.88 -6.98
N GLU A 92 1.16 -9.29 -8.24
CA GLU A 92 0.05 -9.45 -9.18
C GLU A 92 -0.91 -10.58 -8.76
N ALA A 93 -0.36 -11.66 -8.22
CA ALA A 93 -1.14 -12.76 -7.67
C ALA A 93 -1.73 -12.46 -6.29
N LEU A 94 -1.19 -11.48 -5.55
CA LEU A 94 -1.63 -11.19 -4.19
C LEU A 94 -3.06 -10.62 -4.19
N ARG A 95 -3.90 -11.25 -3.38
CA ARG A 95 -5.19 -10.70 -2.93
C ARG A 95 -5.13 -10.43 -1.44
N SER A 96 -4.80 -11.47 -0.67
CA SER A 96 -4.49 -11.38 0.75
C SER A 96 -3.52 -12.52 1.14
N GLY A 97 -2.70 -12.31 2.16
CA GLY A 97 -1.84 -13.36 2.73
C GLY A 97 -0.80 -12.84 3.73
N PRO A 98 -0.15 -13.72 4.51
CA PRO A 98 0.83 -13.30 5.52
C PRO A 98 2.03 -12.58 4.90
N ILE A 99 2.33 -11.35 5.36
CA ILE A 99 3.42 -10.55 4.76
C ILE A 99 4.79 -11.24 4.90
N LYS A 100 4.99 -12.03 5.95
CA LYS A 100 6.22 -12.80 6.19
C LYS A 100 6.52 -13.82 5.08
N GLU A 101 5.51 -14.30 4.38
CA GLU A 101 5.65 -15.27 3.28
C GLU A 101 5.85 -14.59 1.93
N ILE A 102 5.34 -13.36 1.80
CA ILE A 102 5.37 -12.57 0.56
C ILE A 102 6.65 -11.74 0.48
N ALA A 103 7.08 -11.12 1.59
CA ALA A 103 8.20 -10.20 1.65
C ALA A 103 9.53 -10.80 1.12
N PRO A 104 9.91 -12.06 1.39
CA PRO A 104 11.13 -12.62 0.83
C PRO A 104 11.12 -12.67 -0.70
N LYS A 105 9.97 -13.00 -1.31
CA LYS A 105 9.79 -13.01 -2.77
C LYS A 105 9.88 -11.60 -3.34
N LEU A 106 9.26 -10.63 -2.65
CA LEU A 106 9.34 -9.21 -3.01
C LEU A 106 10.77 -8.70 -3.06
N VAL A 107 11.59 -9.04 -2.07
CA VAL A 107 13.00 -8.62 -2.03
C VAL A 107 13.77 -9.20 -3.22
N GLY A 108 13.57 -10.48 -3.53
CA GLY A 108 14.20 -11.13 -4.69
C GLY A 108 13.81 -10.48 -6.02
N GLU A 109 12.52 -10.20 -6.23
CA GLU A 109 12.02 -9.56 -7.45
C GLU A 109 12.39 -8.07 -7.52
N ALA A 110 12.42 -7.36 -6.39
CA ALA A 110 12.82 -5.97 -6.30
C ALA A 110 14.31 -5.77 -6.60
N ALA A 111 15.19 -6.71 -6.21
CA ALA A 111 16.60 -6.66 -6.58
C ALA A 111 16.82 -6.71 -8.11
N ALA A 112 15.89 -7.29 -8.85
CA ALA A 112 15.94 -7.42 -10.30
C ALA A 112 15.32 -6.23 -11.08
N GLY A 113 14.78 -5.22 -10.39
CA GLY A 113 14.08 -4.09 -11.01
C GLY A 113 14.18 -2.77 -10.25
N SER A 114 13.75 -1.67 -10.87
CA SER A 114 13.61 -0.38 -10.17
C SER A 114 12.28 -0.36 -9.41
N VAL A 115 12.34 -0.67 -8.12
CA VAL A 115 11.23 -0.60 -7.17
C VAL A 115 11.47 0.53 -6.19
N ALA A 116 10.43 1.30 -5.88
CA ALA A 116 10.43 2.25 -4.78
C ALA A 116 9.19 2.02 -3.90
N VAL A 117 9.36 2.25 -2.61
CA VAL A 117 8.35 1.93 -1.59
C VAL A 117 8.18 3.13 -0.68
N GLU A 118 6.95 3.35 -0.24
CA GLU A 118 6.59 4.26 0.85
C GLU A 118 5.62 3.53 1.78
N ALA A 119 5.66 3.85 3.06
CA ALA A 119 4.73 3.32 4.04
C ALA A 119 4.20 4.42 4.96
N GLU A 120 2.93 4.31 5.33
CA GLU A 120 2.29 5.17 6.33
C GLU A 120 1.50 4.33 7.31
N PHE A 121 1.30 4.87 8.52
CA PHE A 121 0.52 4.20 9.56
C PHE A 121 -0.86 4.80 9.69
N PHE A 122 -1.80 4.02 10.21
CA PHE A 122 -3.09 4.51 10.69
C PHE A 122 -3.60 3.60 11.82
N LYS A 123 -4.70 4.00 12.48
CA LYS A 123 -5.33 3.21 13.55
C LYS A 123 -6.77 2.90 13.20
N MET A 124 -7.24 1.73 13.63
CA MET A 124 -8.68 1.51 13.68
C MET A 124 -9.26 2.12 14.96
N VAL A 125 -10.44 2.70 14.79
CA VAL A 125 -11.31 3.20 15.85
C VAL A 125 -12.73 2.65 15.65
N ASN A 126 -13.53 2.73 16.71
CA ASN A 126 -14.96 2.37 16.66
C ASN A 126 -15.77 3.32 15.77
#